data_AF-A0A345JLH2-F1
#
_entry.id   AF-A0A345JLH2-F1
#
_cell.length_a   1.000
_cell.length_b   1.000
_cell.length_c   1.000
_cell.angle_alpha   90.00
_cell.angle_beta   90.00
_cell.angle_gamma   90.00
#
_symmetry.space_group_name_H-M   'P 1'
#
loop_
_entity.id
_entity.type
_entity.pdbx_description
1 polymer ?
#
loop_
_entity_poly.entity_id
_entity_poly.type
_entity_poly.pdbx_seq_one_letter_code
_entity_poly.pdbx_strand_id
1 'polypeptide(L)'
;MLEPPKSYNEMLPMLHKATFITTFIFYLSLVIYGYMPLVGINAKYIPPIKDYEEFIKWILTFGILPIAFSIFWSVISGALDLHNNVAKIIGIRKVWDNYLIIKPLAKIAGVTRKLTNDESYKVMSKLYYPEIKELKDKHYVELFWNKVYYFWVFFEHTVIAFITVLLISLAKLTNLFSVTGSLNNLWLWVISLIAFNFLIFIASVKPRTESQVRQIPDDKIKEFFNNNNIF
;
A
#
# COMPACT_ATOMS: atom_id res chain seq x y z
N MET A 1 0.61 -20.67 -8.34
CA MET A 1 0.05 -19.32 -8.60
C MET A 1 -0.59 -18.84 -7.32
N LEU A 2 -0.25 -17.64 -6.83
CA LEU A 2 -1.01 -17.03 -5.73
C LEU A 2 -2.40 -16.69 -6.28
N GLU A 3 -3.46 -17.28 -5.71
CA GLU A 3 -4.82 -16.88 -6.06
C GLU A 3 -4.99 -15.38 -5.76
N PRO A 4 -5.69 -14.62 -6.63
CA PRO A 4 -5.98 -13.23 -6.35
C PRO A 4 -6.85 -13.14 -5.08
N PRO A 5 -6.64 -12.13 -4.22
CA PRO A 5 -7.46 -11.97 -3.02
C PRO A 5 -8.91 -11.76 -3.43
N LYS A 6 -9.85 -12.42 -2.75
CA LYS A 6 -11.30 -12.29 -3.03
C LYS A 6 -11.97 -11.25 -2.14
N SER A 7 -11.28 -10.81 -1.10
CA SER A 7 -11.76 -9.82 -0.15
C SER A 7 -10.60 -9.02 0.47
N TYR A 8 -10.93 -7.93 1.16
CA TYR A 8 -9.96 -7.17 1.96
C TYR A 8 -9.23 -8.05 2.98
N ASN A 9 -9.97 -8.94 3.67
CA ASN A 9 -9.41 -9.79 4.72
C ASN A 9 -8.40 -10.81 4.17
N GLU A 10 -8.60 -11.29 2.94
CA GLU A 10 -7.64 -12.16 2.26
C GLU A 10 -6.42 -11.40 1.74
N MET A 11 -6.62 -10.13 1.35
CA MET A 11 -5.56 -9.26 0.86
C MET A 11 -4.52 -8.92 1.94
N LEU A 12 -4.96 -8.66 3.18
CA LEU A 12 -4.09 -8.23 4.29
C LEU A 12 -2.88 -9.16 4.52
N PRO A 13 -3.03 -10.49 4.76
CA PRO A 13 -1.89 -11.36 4.98
C PRO A 13 -0.97 -11.49 3.75
N MET A 14 -1.51 -11.34 2.53
CA MET A 14 -0.70 -11.31 1.31
C MET A 14 0.13 -10.02 1.23
N LEU A 15 -0.47 -8.89 1.62
CA LEU A 15 0.19 -7.58 1.63
C LEU A 15 1.40 -7.59 2.56
N HIS A 16 1.28 -8.13 3.77
CA HIS A 16 2.40 -8.16 4.73
C HIS A 16 3.60 -8.99 4.21
N LYS A 17 3.32 -10.09 3.51
CA LYS A 17 4.34 -10.92 2.84
C LYS A 17 5.00 -10.16 1.69
N ALA A 18 4.21 -9.45 0.89
CA ALA A 18 4.74 -8.62 -0.18
C ALA A 18 5.56 -7.44 0.35
N THR A 19 5.16 -6.85 1.47
CA THR A 19 5.91 -5.79 2.15
C THR A 19 7.26 -6.30 2.62
N PHE A 20 7.35 -7.52 3.17
CA PHE A 20 8.64 -8.15 3.48
C PHE A 20 9.53 -8.24 2.23
N ILE A 21 9.02 -8.83 1.14
CA ILE A 21 9.81 -9.09 -0.07
C ILE A 21 10.29 -7.77 -0.72
N THR A 22 9.39 -6.81 -0.90
CA THR A 22 9.72 -5.52 -1.52
C THR A 22 10.69 -4.70 -0.68
N THR A 23 10.51 -4.73 0.64
CA THR A 23 11.40 -4.05 1.59
C THR A 23 12.79 -4.70 1.62
N PHE A 24 12.85 -6.04 1.53
CA PHE A 24 14.10 -6.79 1.48
C PHE A 24 14.93 -6.46 0.25
N ILE A 25 14.30 -6.50 -0.94
CA ILE A 25 14.96 -6.13 -2.20
C ILE A 25 15.47 -4.68 -2.13
N PHE A 26 14.70 -3.77 -1.54
CA PHE A 26 15.09 -2.38 -1.42
C PHE A 26 16.27 -2.17 -0.48
N TYR A 27 16.26 -2.73 0.73
CA TYR A 27 17.40 -2.60 1.63
C TYR A 27 18.65 -3.29 1.09
N LEU A 28 18.50 -4.44 0.41
CA LEU A 28 19.61 -5.07 -0.30
C LEU A 28 20.21 -4.12 -1.34
N SER A 29 19.36 -3.45 -2.12
CA SER A 29 19.79 -2.45 -3.09
C SER A 29 20.50 -1.26 -2.41
N LEU A 30 19.99 -0.80 -1.27
CA LEU A 30 20.63 0.29 -0.50
C LEU A 30 22.04 -0.09 -0.01
N VAL A 31 22.25 -1.33 0.41
CA VAL A 31 23.59 -1.84 0.76
C VAL A 31 24.51 -1.85 -0.47
N ILE A 32 24.06 -2.43 -1.58
CA ILE A 32 24.84 -2.55 -2.83
C ILE A 32 25.30 -1.17 -3.33
N TYR A 33 24.43 -0.16 -3.25
CA TYR A 33 24.73 1.20 -3.72
C TYR A 33 25.35 2.12 -2.65
N GLY A 34 25.74 1.58 -1.49
CA GLY A 34 26.48 2.33 -0.46
C GLY A 34 25.65 3.37 0.29
N TYR A 35 24.33 3.17 0.39
CA TYR A 35 23.43 4.01 1.18
C TYR A 35 23.23 3.51 2.62
N MET A 36 23.59 2.26 2.89
CA MET A 36 23.51 1.61 4.20
C MET A 36 24.86 0.96 4.55
N PRO A 37 25.35 1.09 5.78
CA PRO A 37 26.60 0.44 6.19
C PRO A 37 26.45 -1.08 6.25
N LEU A 38 27.54 -1.78 5.95
CA LEU A 38 27.64 -3.23 6.14
C LEU A 38 27.88 -3.53 7.62
N VAL A 39 26.83 -3.97 8.31
CA VAL A 39 26.95 -4.52 9.67
C VAL A 39 27.02 -6.03 9.59
N GLY A 40 28.24 -6.56 9.58
CA GLY A 40 28.51 -7.99 9.65
C GLY A 40 28.53 -8.50 11.09
N ILE A 41 28.27 -9.80 11.25
CA ILE A 41 28.54 -10.52 12.51
C ILE A 41 29.93 -11.14 12.38
N ASN A 42 30.75 -11.04 13.44
CA ASN A 42 32.06 -11.68 13.41
C ASN A 42 31.90 -13.19 13.22
N ALA A 43 32.59 -13.75 12.22
CA ALA A 43 32.53 -15.16 11.86
C ALA A 43 32.72 -16.11 13.05
N LYS A 44 33.50 -15.70 14.06
CA LYS A 44 33.72 -16.50 15.28
C LYS A 44 32.46 -16.73 16.13
N TYR A 45 31.44 -15.89 15.98
CA TYR A 45 30.16 -16.00 16.69
C TYR A 45 29.08 -16.66 15.85
N ILE A 46 29.38 -17.02 14.60
CA ILE A 46 28.43 -17.67 13.72
C ILE A 46 28.63 -19.19 13.87
N PRO A 47 27.66 -19.92 14.45
CA PRO A 47 27.78 -21.36 14.58
C PRO A 47 27.82 -21.99 13.17
N PRO A 48 28.76 -22.92 12.89
CA PRO A 48 28.89 -23.56 11.59
C PRO A 48 27.78 -24.63 11.43
N ILE A 49 26.56 -24.17 11.18
CA ILE A 49 25.41 -25.03 10.98
C ILE A 49 25.24 -25.24 9.47
N LYS A 50 25.45 -26.48 9.00
CA LYS A 50 25.33 -26.84 7.58
C LYS A 50 23.97 -26.44 6.99
N ASP A 51 22.91 -26.56 7.79
CA ASP A 51 21.54 -26.26 7.34
C ASP A 51 21.29 -24.76 7.07
N TYR A 52 22.19 -23.87 7.51
CA TYR A 52 22.07 -22.42 7.35
C TYR A 52 23.25 -21.79 6.60
N GLU A 53 24.02 -22.58 5.86
CA GLU A 53 25.22 -22.12 5.15
C GLU A 53 24.93 -20.92 4.23
N GLU A 54 23.81 -20.93 3.50
CA GLU A 54 23.41 -19.83 2.62
C GLU A 54 23.10 -18.54 3.39
N PHE A 55 22.39 -18.66 4.51
CA PHE A 55 22.07 -17.52 5.38
C PHE A 55 23.33 -16.91 6.01
N ILE A 56 24.27 -17.77 6.41
CA ILE A 56 25.57 -17.35 6.95
C ILE A 56 26.39 -16.61 5.88
N LYS A 57 26.50 -17.18 4.67
CA LYS A 57 27.16 -16.52 3.53
C LYS A 57 26.53 -15.16 3.22
N TRP A 58 25.20 -15.09 3.31
CA TRP A 58 24.48 -13.84 3.09
C TRP A 58 24.82 -12.78 4.13
N ILE A 59 24.78 -13.10 5.43
CA ILE A 59 25.14 -12.15 6.51
C ILE A 59 26.55 -11.61 6.31
N LEU A 60 27.48 -12.46 5.90
CA LEU A 60 28.86 -12.08 5.63
C LEU A 60 28.98 -11.18 4.39
N THR A 61 28.09 -11.32 3.40
CA THR A 61 28.14 -10.60 2.12
C THR A 61 27.39 -9.26 2.16
N PHE A 62 26.18 -9.23 2.71
CA PHE A 62 25.27 -8.08 2.64
C PHE A 62 24.92 -7.49 4.02
N GLY A 63 25.46 -8.06 5.10
CA GLY A 63 25.20 -7.62 6.48
C GLY A 63 23.81 -7.98 6.97
N ILE A 64 23.55 -7.92 8.28
CA ILE A 64 22.26 -8.36 8.86
C ILE A 64 21.10 -7.38 8.63
N LEU A 65 21.40 -6.11 8.35
CA LEU A 65 20.43 -5.02 8.35
C LEU A 65 19.27 -5.18 7.36
N PRO A 66 19.48 -5.61 6.09
CA PRO A 66 18.37 -5.79 5.16
C PRO A 66 17.29 -6.75 5.68
N ILE A 67 17.68 -7.85 6.32
CA ILE A 67 16.72 -8.80 6.90
C ILE A 67 16.05 -8.19 8.12
N ALA A 68 16.83 -7.62 9.04
CA ALA A 68 16.29 -7.02 10.26
C ALA A 68 15.24 -5.93 9.95
N PHE A 69 15.53 -5.01 9.03
CA PHE A 69 14.58 -3.97 8.66
C PHE A 69 13.38 -4.51 7.88
N SER A 70 13.55 -5.56 7.06
CA SER A 70 12.43 -6.17 6.34
C SER A 70 11.46 -6.87 7.29
N ILE A 71 11.97 -7.55 8.32
CA ILE A 71 11.14 -8.12 9.39
C ILE A 71 10.45 -6.99 10.15
N PHE A 72 11.18 -5.95 10.56
CA PHE A 72 10.62 -4.81 11.26
C PHE A 72 9.45 -4.19 10.49
N TRP A 73 9.63 -3.86 9.21
CA TRP A 73 8.56 -3.27 8.40
C TRP A 73 7.42 -4.23 8.10
N SER A 74 7.68 -5.53 7.94
CA SER A 74 6.61 -6.53 7.78
C SER A 74 5.75 -6.63 9.05
N VAL A 75 6.36 -6.57 10.24
CA VAL A 75 5.65 -6.52 11.52
C VAL A 75 4.85 -5.22 11.64
N ILE A 76 5.44 -4.08 11.30
CA ILE A 76 4.74 -2.78 11.34
C ILE A 76 3.57 -2.75 10.35
N SER A 77 3.77 -3.26 9.13
CA SER A 77 2.73 -3.41 8.12
C SER A 77 1.55 -4.21 8.66
N GLY A 78 1.82 -5.36 9.29
CA GLY A 78 0.76 -6.23 9.79
C GLY A 78 0.13 -5.85 11.13
N ALA A 79 0.89 -5.25 12.04
CA ALA A 79 0.37 -4.83 13.34
C ALA A 79 -0.42 -3.52 13.25
N LEU A 80 -0.05 -2.63 12.33
CA LEU A 80 -0.60 -1.28 12.24
C LEU A 80 -1.37 -1.03 10.95
N ASP A 81 -1.64 -2.04 10.11
CA ASP A 81 -2.26 -1.86 8.78
C ASP A 81 -1.67 -0.63 8.06
N LEU A 82 -0.34 -0.64 7.83
CA LEU A 82 0.43 0.56 7.49
C LEU A 82 -0.20 1.33 6.31
N HIS A 83 -0.56 0.65 5.23
CA HIS A 83 -1.27 1.25 4.10
C HIS A 83 -2.51 2.04 4.50
N ASN A 84 -3.36 1.47 5.36
CA ASN A 84 -4.65 2.04 5.74
C ASN A 84 -4.45 3.26 6.62
N ASN A 85 -3.59 3.16 7.64
CA ASN A 85 -3.34 4.26 8.55
C ASN A 85 -2.64 5.43 7.86
N VAL A 86 -1.63 5.15 7.03
CA VAL A 86 -0.96 6.21 6.26
C VAL A 86 -1.93 6.84 5.26
N ALA A 87 -2.71 6.05 4.51
CA ALA A 87 -3.69 6.57 3.56
C ALA A 87 -4.79 7.43 4.21
N LYS A 88 -5.16 7.13 5.46
CA LYS A 88 -6.06 7.98 6.26
C LYS A 88 -5.40 9.30 6.65
N ILE A 89 -4.17 9.24 7.18
CA ILE A 89 -3.41 10.43 7.63
C ILE A 89 -3.20 11.41 6.47
N ILE A 90 -2.77 10.93 5.30
CA ILE A 90 -2.53 11.78 4.13
C ILE A 90 -3.80 12.08 3.32
N GLY A 91 -4.95 11.58 3.76
CA GLY A 91 -6.25 11.86 3.16
C GLY A 91 -6.56 11.14 1.85
N ILE A 92 -5.68 10.28 1.32
CA ILE A 92 -5.94 9.50 0.09
C ILE A 92 -7.22 8.69 0.21
N ARG A 93 -7.46 8.03 1.35
CA ARG A 93 -8.67 7.21 1.52
C ARG A 93 -9.93 8.06 1.43
N LYS A 94 -9.93 9.22 2.09
CA LYS A 94 -11.04 10.17 2.07
C LYS A 94 -11.28 10.73 0.66
N VAL A 95 -10.21 11.03 -0.08
CA VAL A 95 -10.31 11.50 -1.47
C VAL A 95 -10.87 10.39 -2.36
N TRP A 96 -10.37 9.17 -2.25
CA TRP A 96 -10.89 8.04 -2.99
C TRP A 96 -12.39 7.86 -2.75
N ASP A 97 -12.81 7.70 -1.49
CA ASP A 97 -14.22 7.44 -1.16
C ASP A 97 -15.13 8.58 -1.65
N ASN A 98 -14.71 9.84 -1.45
CA ASN A 98 -15.52 10.99 -1.87
C ASN A 98 -15.62 11.15 -3.39
N TYR A 99 -14.49 11.07 -4.11
CA TYR A 99 -14.45 11.43 -5.52
C TYR A 99 -14.82 10.28 -6.45
N LEU A 100 -14.51 9.03 -6.07
CA LEU A 100 -14.73 7.88 -6.93
C LEU A 100 -16.02 7.12 -6.61
N ILE A 101 -16.55 7.26 -5.39
CA ILE A 101 -17.73 6.51 -4.95
C ILE A 101 -18.90 7.46 -4.66
N ILE A 102 -18.74 8.32 -3.66
CA ILE A 102 -19.83 9.13 -3.12
C ILE A 102 -20.33 10.15 -4.14
N LYS A 103 -19.43 10.92 -4.77
CA LYS A 103 -19.81 11.95 -5.74
C LYS A 103 -20.52 11.37 -6.98
N PRO A 104 -20.06 10.26 -7.59
CA PRO A 104 -20.81 9.59 -8.65
C PRO A 104 -22.20 9.11 -8.21
N LEU A 105 -22.32 8.48 -7.03
CA LEU A 105 -23.61 8.02 -6.49
C LEU A 105 -24.59 9.18 -6.26
N ALA A 106 -24.11 10.26 -5.63
CA ALA A 106 -24.88 11.48 -5.41
C ALA A 106 -25.37 12.08 -6.74
N LYS A 107 -24.50 12.11 -7.77
CA LYS A 107 -24.86 12.61 -9.10
C LYS A 107 -25.97 11.78 -9.76
N ILE A 108 -25.96 10.45 -9.61
CA ILE A 108 -27.04 9.57 -10.12
C ILE A 108 -28.36 9.86 -9.40
N ALA A 109 -28.31 10.17 -8.10
CA ALA A 109 -29.47 10.58 -7.31
C ALA A 109 -29.92 12.04 -7.55
N GLY A 110 -29.22 12.81 -8.39
CA GLY A 110 -29.52 14.23 -8.64
C GLY A 110 -28.99 15.20 -7.58
N VAL A 111 -28.24 14.72 -6.58
CA VAL A 111 -27.65 15.54 -5.52
C VAL A 111 -26.35 16.16 -6.01
N THR A 112 -26.34 17.49 -6.14
CA THR A 112 -25.17 18.25 -6.63
C THR A 112 -24.32 18.85 -5.51
N ARG A 113 -24.88 18.97 -4.30
CA ARG A 113 -24.16 19.49 -3.13
C ARG A 113 -23.18 18.46 -2.56
N LYS A 114 -22.27 18.96 -1.73
CA LYS A 114 -21.38 18.09 -0.94
C LYS A 114 -22.18 17.46 0.21
N LEU A 115 -22.06 16.14 0.35
CA LEU A 115 -22.63 15.38 1.45
C LEU A 115 -21.86 15.68 2.75
N THR A 116 -22.57 15.72 3.87
CA THR A 116 -21.97 15.76 5.21
C THR A 116 -21.22 14.45 5.50
N ASN A 117 -20.39 14.45 6.56
CA ASN A 117 -19.67 13.24 6.95
C ASN A 117 -20.64 12.10 7.32
N ASP A 118 -21.75 12.42 8.00
CA ASP A 118 -22.74 11.43 8.43
C ASP A 118 -23.50 10.84 7.24
N GLU A 119 -23.91 11.68 6.29
CA GLU A 119 -24.54 11.23 5.05
C GLU A 119 -23.58 10.37 4.22
N SER A 120 -22.32 10.80 4.11
CA SER A 120 -21.27 10.06 3.40
C SER A 120 -21.01 8.69 4.04
N TYR A 121 -20.93 8.63 5.37
CA TYR A 121 -20.82 7.37 6.11
C TYR A 121 -22.04 6.47 5.86
N LYS A 122 -23.24 7.04 5.85
CA LYS A 122 -24.49 6.30 5.61
C LYS A 122 -24.55 5.72 4.19
N VAL A 123 -24.17 6.49 3.18
CA VAL A 123 -24.05 6.03 1.79
C VAL A 123 -23.03 4.90 1.68
N MET A 124 -21.86 5.04 2.30
CA MET A 124 -20.82 4.00 2.24
C MET A 124 -21.26 2.70 2.94
N SER A 125 -21.77 2.80 4.17
CA SER A 125 -22.08 1.65 5.02
C SER A 125 -23.39 0.94 4.67
N LYS A 126 -24.42 1.67 4.21
CA LYS A 126 -25.77 1.12 3.99
C LYS A 126 -26.16 0.97 2.52
N LEU A 127 -25.42 1.57 1.59
CA LEU A 127 -25.63 1.39 0.16
C LEU A 127 -24.40 0.74 -0.47
N TYR A 128 -23.27 1.43 -0.54
CA TYR A 128 -22.13 0.95 -1.34
C TYR A 128 -21.58 -0.42 -0.88
N TYR A 129 -21.16 -0.58 0.38
CA TYR A 129 -20.57 -1.86 0.81
C TYR A 129 -21.53 -3.06 0.71
N PRO A 130 -22.82 -2.95 1.12
CA PRO A 130 -23.80 -4.02 0.90
C PRO A 130 -23.94 -4.42 -0.57
N GLU A 131 -24.12 -3.45 -1.47
CA GLU A 131 -24.34 -3.74 -2.89
C GLU A 131 -23.12 -4.39 -3.55
N ILE A 132 -21.91 -3.90 -3.23
CA ILE A 132 -20.68 -4.46 -3.78
C ILE A 132 -20.46 -5.91 -3.30
N LYS A 133 -20.91 -6.25 -2.08
CA LYS A 133 -20.81 -7.60 -1.55
C LYS A 133 -21.76 -8.59 -2.25
N GLU A 134 -22.90 -8.10 -2.75
CA GLU A 134 -23.90 -8.90 -3.45
C GLU A 134 -23.63 -9.09 -4.96
N LEU A 135 -22.55 -8.49 -5.48
CA LEU A 135 -22.14 -8.66 -6.87
C LEU A 135 -21.88 -10.15 -7.18
N LYS A 136 -22.72 -10.71 -8.06
CA LYS A 136 -22.70 -12.13 -8.43
C LYS A 136 -21.47 -12.51 -9.28
N ASP A 137 -20.87 -11.55 -9.98
CA ASP A 137 -19.69 -11.79 -10.81
C ASP A 137 -18.41 -11.89 -9.96
N LYS A 138 -18.10 -13.12 -9.56
CA LYS A 138 -16.88 -13.45 -8.79
C LYS A 138 -15.60 -13.03 -9.52
N HIS A 139 -15.55 -13.20 -10.84
CA HIS A 139 -14.36 -12.88 -11.63
C HIS A 139 -14.07 -11.38 -11.60
N TYR A 140 -15.12 -10.57 -11.67
CA TYR A 140 -15.00 -9.12 -11.58
C TYR A 140 -14.48 -8.65 -10.21
N VAL A 141 -14.99 -9.24 -9.12
CA VAL A 141 -14.57 -8.94 -7.74
C VAL A 141 -13.11 -9.33 -7.52
N GLU A 142 -12.69 -10.50 -7.98
CA GLU A 142 -11.30 -10.97 -7.93
C GLU A 142 -10.34 -10.06 -8.70
N LEU A 143 -10.72 -9.62 -9.91
CA LEU A 143 -9.92 -8.68 -10.68
C LEU A 143 -9.75 -7.33 -9.98
N PHE A 144 -10.81 -6.80 -9.36
CA PHE A 144 -10.73 -5.57 -8.57
C PHE A 144 -9.72 -5.72 -7.43
N TRP A 145 -9.89 -6.73 -6.59
CA TRP A 145 -9.05 -6.95 -5.43
C TRP A 145 -7.60 -7.22 -5.80
N ASN A 146 -7.36 -7.92 -6.91
CA ASN A 146 -6.00 -8.11 -7.43
C ASN A 146 -5.33 -6.77 -7.78
N LYS A 147 -6.03 -5.86 -8.45
CA LYS A 147 -5.47 -4.53 -8.79
C LYS A 147 -5.29 -3.64 -7.57
N VAL A 148 -6.24 -3.67 -6.64
CA VAL A 148 -6.15 -2.94 -5.36
C VAL A 148 -4.99 -3.45 -4.52
N TYR A 149 -4.78 -4.78 -4.48
CA TYR A 149 -3.65 -5.41 -3.82
C TYR A 149 -2.32 -4.87 -4.33
N TYR A 150 -2.07 -4.93 -5.64
CA TYR A 150 -0.82 -4.41 -6.20
C TYR A 150 -0.61 -2.92 -5.90
N PHE A 151 -1.66 -2.12 -6.03
CA PHE A 151 -1.59 -0.71 -5.66
C PHE A 151 -1.13 -0.51 -4.21
N TRP A 152 -1.69 -1.28 -3.26
CA TRP A 152 -1.30 -1.19 -1.85
C TRP A 152 0.12 -1.68 -1.60
N VAL A 153 0.58 -2.74 -2.28
CA VAL A 153 1.98 -3.20 -2.21
C VAL A 153 2.93 -2.08 -2.61
N PHE A 154 2.69 -1.45 -3.76
CA PHE A 154 3.51 -0.33 -4.20
C PHE A 154 3.36 0.89 -3.29
N PHE A 155 2.19 1.11 -2.70
CA PHE A 155 1.96 2.25 -1.80
C PHE A 155 2.74 2.09 -0.50
N GLU A 156 2.66 0.93 0.17
CA GLU A 156 3.45 0.66 1.37
C GLU A 156 4.94 0.75 1.05
N HIS A 157 5.36 0.19 -0.08
CA HIS A 157 6.74 0.29 -0.52
C HIS A 157 7.21 1.74 -0.65
N THR A 158 6.42 2.60 -1.31
CA THR A 158 6.73 4.03 -1.45
C THR A 158 6.81 4.74 -0.10
N VAL A 159 5.94 4.40 0.86
CA VAL A 159 5.99 4.96 2.22
C VAL A 159 7.27 4.56 2.95
N ILE A 160 7.62 3.27 2.91
CA ILE A 160 8.83 2.73 3.54
C ILE A 160 10.09 3.35 2.92
N ALA A 161 10.12 3.42 1.58
CA ALA A 161 11.15 4.07 0.80
C ALA A 161 11.33 5.53 1.22
N PHE A 162 10.24 6.29 1.28
CA PHE A 162 10.25 7.71 1.65
C PHE A 162 10.80 7.91 3.07
N ILE A 163 10.29 7.16 4.06
CA ILE A 163 10.78 7.25 5.45
C ILE A 163 12.26 6.88 5.54
N THR A 164 12.67 5.81 4.84
CA THR A 164 14.07 5.37 4.83
C THR A 164 15.00 6.40 4.21
N VAL A 165 14.62 6.97 3.07
CA VAL A 165 15.43 8.01 2.39
C VAL A 165 15.48 9.30 3.22
N LEU A 166 14.42 9.66 3.95
CA LEU A 166 14.46 10.75 4.92
C LEU A 166 15.51 10.48 6.01
N LEU A 167 15.49 9.29 6.62
CA LEU A 167 16.47 8.92 7.65
C LEU A 167 17.90 8.89 7.12
N ILE A 168 18.13 8.37 5.91
CA ILE A 168 19.46 8.36 5.26
C ILE A 168 19.92 9.79 4.96
N SER A 169 19.02 10.66 4.49
CA SER A 169 19.33 12.07 4.24
C SER A 169 19.75 12.77 5.53
N LEU A 170 19.01 12.57 6.61
CA LEU A 170 19.35 13.11 7.94
C LEU A 170 20.69 12.58 8.44
N ALA A 171 20.92 11.27 8.33
CA ALA A 171 22.18 10.64 8.74
C ALA A 171 23.38 11.18 7.96
N LYS A 172 23.23 11.43 6.65
CA LYS A 172 24.29 12.00 5.82
C LYS A 172 24.56 13.47 6.17
N LEU A 173 23.52 14.27 6.41
CA LEU A 173 23.65 15.68 6.80
C LEU A 173 24.31 15.84 8.18
N THR A 174 24.07 14.90 9.09
CA THR A 174 24.60 14.89 10.46
C THR A 174 25.92 14.13 10.60
N ASN A 175 26.43 13.53 9.52
CA ASN A 175 27.62 12.66 9.50
C ASN A 175 27.56 11.48 10.50
N LEU A 176 26.35 11.00 10.85
CA LEU A 176 26.17 9.88 11.77
C LEU A 176 26.61 8.53 11.17
N PHE A 177 26.45 8.37 9.85
CA PHE A 177 26.84 7.16 9.13
C PHE A 177 27.57 7.51 7.83
N SER A 178 28.50 6.64 7.40
CA SER A 178 29.23 6.79 6.14
C SER A 178 28.34 6.44 4.94
N VAL A 179 27.52 7.40 4.50
CA VAL A 179 26.67 7.27 3.30
C VAL A 179 27.46 7.74 2.07
N THR A 180 27.93 6.81 1.25
CA THR A 180 28.74 7.12 0.05
C THR A 180 27.88 7.41 -1.17
N GLY A 181 26.68 6.83 -1.24
CA GLY A 181 25.75 7.04 -2.36
C GLY A 181 25.20 8.47 -2.49
N SER A 182 24.71 8.81 -3.68
CA SER A 182 24.14 10.14 -4.02
C SER A 182 22.71 10.32 -3.49
N LEU A 183 22.47 11.33 -2.64
CA LEU A 183 21.11 11.63 -2.15
C LEU A 183 20.17 12.01 -3.29
N ASN A 184 20.68 12.69 -4.34
CA ASN A 184 19.88 13.07 -5.49
C ASN A 184 19.28 11.84 -6.19
N ASN A 185 20.07 10.76 -6.32
CA ASN A 185 19.59 9.52 -6.94
C ASN A 185 18.51 8.84 -6.10
N LEU A 186 18.65 8.85 -4.76
CA LEU A 186 17.61 8.33 -3.86
C LEU A 186 16.32 9.12 -3.96
N TRP A 187 16.40 10.45 -3.94
CA TRP A 187 15.22 11.30 -4.03
C TRP A 187 14.54 11.19 -5.40
N LEU A 188 15.31 11.10 -6.49
CA LEU A 188 14.78 10.81 -7.82
C LEU A 188 14.04 9.48 -7.85
N TRP A 189 14.60 8.43 -7.25
CA TRP A 189 13.95 7.13 -7.17
C TRP A 189 12.63 7.18 -6.37
N VAL A 190 12.59 7.90 -5.24
CA VAL A 190 11.35 8.12 -4.47
C VAL A 190 10.31 8.87 -5.30
N ILE A 191 10.69 9.92 -6.02
CA ILE A 191 9.80 10.66 -6.91
C ILE A 191 9.26 9.74 -8.01
N SER A 192 10.11 8.90 -8.61
CA SER A 192 9.70 7.90 -9.59
C SER A 192 8.70 6.90 -9.01
N LEU A 193 8.89 6.43 -7.76
CA LEU A 193 7.94 5.55 -7.07
C LEU A 193 6.59 6.22 -6.86
N ILE A 194 6.57 7.48 -6.42
CA ILE A 194 5.33 8.24 -6.22
C ILE A 194 4.59 8.38 -7.56
N ALA A 195 5.30 8.79 -8.61
CA ALA A 195 4.72 8.92 -9.95
C ALA A 195 4.18 7.58 -10.47
N PHE A 196 4.93 6.49 -10.30
CA PHE A 196 4.52 5.16 -10.71
C PHE A 196 3.27 4.68 -9.95
N ASN A 197 3.22 4.91 -8.63
CA ASN A 197 2.07 4.58 -7.81
C ASN A 197 0.80 5.33 -8.28
N PHE A 198 0.95 6.62 -8.59
CA PHE A 198 -0.12 7.44 -9.14
C PHE A 198 -0.61 6.94 -10.51
N LEU A 199 0.31 6.51 -11.38
CA LEU A 199 -0.04 5.91 -12.68
C LEU A 199 -0.81 4.60 -12.51
N ILE A 200 -0.39 3.72 -11.60
CA ILE A 200 -1.14 2.48 -11.28
C ILE A 200 -2.54 2.82 -10.79
N PHE A 201 -2.67 3.82 -9.92
CA PHE A 201 -3.96 4.25 -9.42
C PHE A 201 -4.89 4.69 -10.55
N ILE A 202 -4.44 5.57 -11.43
CA ILE A 202 -5.25 6.08 -12.56
C ILE A 202 -5.58 4.95 -13.54
N ALA A 203 -4.60 4.14 -13.93
CA ALA A 203 -4.75 3.17 -15.00
C ALA A 203 -5.52 1.91 -14.57
N SER A 204 -5.41 1.52 -13.29
CA SER A 204 -5.97 0.24 -12.82
C SER A 204 -7.06 0.41 -11.77
N VAL A 205 -6.78 1.14 -10.69
CA VAL A 205 -7.65 1.13 -9.51
C VAL A 205 -8.87 2.02 -9.68
N LYS A 206 -8.66 3.25 -10.15
CA LYS A 206 -9.71 4.22 -10.43
C LYS A 206 -10.80 3.66 -11.35
N PRO A 207 -10.52 3.17 -12.57
CA PRO A 207 -11.57 2.70 -13.48
C PRO A 207 -12.35 1.50 -12.92
N ARG A 208 -11.71 0.65 -12.11
CA ARG A 208 -12.38 -0.48 -11.48
C ARG A 208 -13.28 -0.06 -10.32
N THR A 209 -12.87 0.92 -9.53
CA THR A 209 -13.73 1.54 -8.51
C THR A 209 -14.95 2.20 -9.15
N GLU A 210 -14.75 2.99 -10.22
CA GLU A 210 -15.86 3.64 -10.92
C GLU A 210 -16.80 2.60 -11.56
N SER A 211 -16.24 1.52 -12.11
CA SER A 211 -17.03 0.44 -12.69
C SER A 211 -17.83 -0.32 -11.62
N GLN A 212 -17.34 -0.48 -10.40
CA GLN A 212 -18.10 -1.04 -9.29
C GLN A 212 -19.33 -0.19 -8.95
N VAL A 213 -19.17 1.14 -8.91
CA VAL A 213 -20.28 2.06 -8.67
C VAL A 213 -21.35 1.93 -9.76
N ARG A 214 -20.95 1.78 -11.02
CA ARG A 214 -21.87 1.61 -12.16
C ARG A 214 -22.63 0.27 -12.16
N GLN A 215 -22.20 -0.70 -11.37
CA GLN A 215 -22.92 -1.98 -11.24
C GLN A 215 -24.09 -1.89 -10.26
N ILE A 216 -24.17 -0.84 -9.45
CA ILE A 216 -25.31 -0.61 -8.56
C ILE A 216 -26.46 -0.02 -9.39
N PRO A 217 -27.67 -0.62 -9.38
CA PRO A 217 -28.80 -0.11 -10.15
C PRO A 217 -29.18 1.33 -9.77
N ASP A 218 -29.34 2.19 -10.78
CA ASP A 218 -29.68 3.61 -10.60
C ASP A 218 -30.94 3.83 -9.75
N ASP A 219 -31.96 3.00 -9.94
CA ASP A 219 -33.22 3.10 -9.20
C ASP A 219 -33.03 2.86 -7.70
N LYS A 220 -32.17 1.90 -7.35
CA LYS A 220 -31.83 1.58 -5.96
C LYS A 220 -31.04 2.70 -5.30
N ILE A 221 -30.15 3.35 -6.06
CA ILE A 221 -29.41 4.54 -5.59
C ILE A 221 -30.40 5.67 -5.31
N LYS A 222 -31.28 5.99 -6.26
CA LYS A 222 -32.28 7.05 -6.11
C LYS A 222 -33.23 6.79 -4.94
N GLU A 223 -33.74 5.56 -4.83
CA GLU A 223 -34.60 5.14 -3.72
C GLU A 223 -33.89 5.29 -2.37
N PHE A 224 -32.63 4.87 -2.27
CA PHE A 224 -31.85 5.03 -1.04
C PHE A 224 -31.70 6.50 -0.63
N PHE A 225 -31.35 7.38 -1.57
CA PHE A 225 -31.17 8.81 -1.27
C PHE A 225 -32.50 9.45 -0.83
N ASN A 226 -33.60 9.13 -1.51
CA ASN A 226 -34.94 9.60 -1.16
C ASN A 226 -35.39 9.12 0.22
N ASN A 227 -35.31 7.81 0.49
CA ASN A 227 -35.72 7.21 1.77
C ASN A 227 -34.91 7.72 2.96
N ASN A 228 -33.72 8.27 2.70
CA ASN A 228 -32.83 8.80 3.74
C ASN A 228 -32.81 10.33 3.79
N ASN A 229 -33.70 11.01 3.05
CA ASN A 229 -33.84 12.46 2.97
C ASN A 229 -32.54 13.19 2.56
N ILE A 230 -31.79 12.60 1.62
CA ILE A 230 -30.54 13.15 1.10
C ILE A 230 -30.83 13.77 -0.28
N PHE A 231 -31.13 15.07 -0.30
CA PHE A 231 -31.41 15.87 -1.50
C PHE A 231 -30.29 16.87 -1.79
#